data_AF-A0A1A6HFG8-F1
#
_entry.id   AF-A0A1A6HFG8-F1
#
_cell.length_a   1.000
_cell.length_b   1.000
_cell.length_c   1.000
_cell.angle_alpha   90.00
_cell.angle_beta   90.00
_cell.angle_gamma   90.00
#
_symmetry.space_group_name_H-M   'P 1'
#
loop_
_entity.id
_entity.type
_entity.pdbx_description
1 polymer ?
#
loop_
_entity_poly.entity_id
_entity_poly.type
_entity_poly.pdbx_seq_one_letter_code
_entity_poly.pdbx_strand_id
1 'polypeptide(L)'
;FLIGQGAHVGAVNSEGDTPLDIAEEEAMEELLQNEVNRQDFNDYLIQCNFFRLLIQAGYDVNIKDYDGWTPLHAAAHWGKEEACRILVDNLCDMEMVNKVGQTAFDVADEDILGYLEELQKKQNLVRLIAKNCLY
;
A
#
# COMPACT_ATOMS: atom_id res chain seq x y z
N PHE A 1 16.06 16.32 -22.57
CA PHE A 1 17.08 15.29 -22.91
C PHE A 1 17.29 14.25 -21.78
N LEU A 2 16.87 14.50 -20.53
CA LEU A 2 16.93 13.49 -19.43
C LEU A 2 15.67 12.60 -19.33
N ILE A 3 14.49 13.16 -19.58
CA ILE A 3 13.20 12.44 -19.53
C ILE A 3 13.17 11.28 -20.55
N GLY A 4 13.61 11.52 -21.79
CA GLY A 4 13.71 10.48 -22.83
C GLY A 4 14.79 9.41 -22.59
N GLN A 5 15.54 9.50 -21.49
CA GLN A 5 16.52 8.50 -21.05
C GLN A 5 16.02 7.70 -19.81
N GLY A 6 14.73 7.83 -19.46
CA GLY A 6 14.12 7.10 -18.33
C GLY A 6 14.28 7.76 -16.97
N ALA A 7 14.53 9.09 -16.93
CA ALA A 7 14.55 9.82 -15.67
C ALA A 7 13.16 9.80 -15.00
N HIS A 8 13.10 9.43 -13.72
CA HIS A 8 11.87 9.32 -12.95
C HIS A 8 11.36 10.72 -12.58
N VAL A 9 10.21 11.13 -13.14
CA VAL A 9 9.63 12.47 -12.96
C VAL A 9 8.93 12.67 -11.61
N GLY A 10 8.61 11.59 -10.88
CA GLY A 10 8.04 11.65 -9.53
C GLY A 10 9.07 11.57 -8.39
N ALA A 11 10.37 11.77 -8.66
CA ALA A 11 11.38 11.75 -7.60
C ALA A 11 11.28 13.03 -6.76
N VAL A 12 11.31 12.93 -5.44
CA VAL A 12 11.25 14.09 -4.54
C VAL A 12 12.63 14.50 -4.03
N ASN A 13 12.84 15.80 -3.78
CA ASN A 13 14.02 16.29 -3.09
C ASN A 13 13.95 16.03 -1.56
N SER A 14 14.92 16.50 -0.78
CA SER A 14 14.94 16.33 0.68
C SER A 14 13.80 17.04 1.42
N GLU A 15 13.13 17.98 0.77
CA GLU A 15 11.97 18.72 1.28
C GLU A 15 10.64 18.11 0.83
N GLY A 16 10.67 17.10 -0.05
CA GLY A 16 9.47 16.45 -0.59
C GLY A 16 8.96 17.03 -1.91
N ASP A 17 9.61 18.03 -2.48
CA ASP A 17 9.16 18.68 -3.72
C ASP A 17 9.50 17.82 -4.94
N THR A 18 8.56 17.71 -5.88
CA THR A 18 8.75 17.06 -7.17
C THR A 18 9.36 18.04 -8.19
N PRO A 19 9.94 17.53 -9.30
CA PRO A 19 10.37 18.36 -10.41
C PRO A 19 9.29 19.30 -10.95
N LEU A 20 7.99 18.97 -10.79
CA LEU A 20 6.88 19.82 -11.20
C LEU A 20 6.70 21.00 -10.23
N ASP A 21 6.85 20.78 -8.93
CA ASP A 21 6.69 21.82 -7.90
C ASP A 21 7.77 22.91 -8.00
N ILE A 22 8.91 22.59 -8.61
CA ILE A 22 10.06 23.49 -8.75
C ILE A 22 10.13 24.10 -10.17
N ALA A 23 9.31 23.64 -11.12
CA ALA A 23 9.34 24.16 -12.48
C ALA A 23 8.80 25.61 -12.51
N GLU A 24 9.58 26.55 -13.02
CA GLU A 24 9.16 27.97 -13.15
C GLU A 24 8.72 28.34 -14.58
N GLU A 25 8.97 27.46 -15.56
CA GLU A 25 8.74 27.70 -16.98
C GLU A 25 7.55 26.88 -17.48
N GLU A 26 6.54 27.54 -18.05
CA GLU A 26 5.29 26.92 -18.57
C GLU A 26 5.57 25.75 -19.53
N ALA A 27 6.58 25.88 -20.39
CA ALA A 27 6.94 24.81 -21.34
C ALA A 27 7.56 23.57 -20.64
N MET A 28 8.18 23.75 -19.47
CA MET A 28 8.70 22.67 -18.63
C MET A 28 7.57 22.00 -17.86
N GLU A 29 6.64 22.78 -17.31
CA GLU A 29 5.43 22.28 -16.66
C GLU A 29 4.62 21.41 -17.62
N GLU A 30 4.37 21.87 -18.85
CA GLU A 30 3.59 21.13 -19.84
C GLU A 30 4.27 19.80 -20.21
N LEU A 31 5.60 19.77 -20.32
CA LEU A 31 6.35 18.54 -20.59
C LEU A 31 6.31 17.56 -19.41
N LEU A 32 6.43 18.05 -18.19
CA LEU A 32 6.36 17.22 -16.99
C LEU A 32 4.94 16.68 -16.80
N GLN A 33 3.92 17.51 -17.01
CA GLN A 33 2.52 17.14 -16.85
C GLN A 33 2.07 16.13 -17.92
N ASN A 34 2.54 16.27 -19.17
CA ASN A 34 2.31 15.30 -20.23
C ASN A 34 2.97 13.93 -19.94
N GLU A 35 4.11 13.91 -19.26
CA GLU A 35 4.80 12.68 -18.87
C GLU A 35 4.23 12.05 -17.59
N VAL A 36 3.78 12.86 -16.62
CA VAL A 36 2.99 12.42 -15.45
C VAL A 36 1.68 11.78 -15.91
N ASN A 37 0.99 12.39 -16.89
CA ASN A 37 -0.21 11.84 -17.52
C ASN A 37 0.08 10.59 -18.39
N ARG A 38 1.30 10.43 -18.91
CA ARG A 38 1.73 9.20 -19.61
C ARG A 38 2.09 8.07 -18.65
N GLN A 39 2.53 8.41 -17.44
CA GLN A 39 2.93 7.46 -16.41
C GLN A 39 1.79 7.07 -15.47
N ASP A 40 0.62 7.74 -15.53
CA ASP A 40 -0.59 7.47 -14.72
C ASP A 40 -0.24 7.00 -13.29
N PHE A 41 0.70 7.71 -12.68
CA PHE A 41 1.15 7.43 -11.32
C PHE A 41 0.24 8.22 -10.38
N ASN A 42 -1.04 7.82 -10.34
CA ASN A 42 -1.93 8.21 -9.25
C ASN A 42 -1.20 7.87 -7.93
N ASP A 43 -1.07 8.79 -6.99
CA ASP A 43 -0.49 8.55 -5.66
C ASP A 43 -1.05 7.27 -4.99
N TYR A 44 -2.30 6.93 -5.29
CA TYR A 44 -2.95 5.66 -4.95
C TYR A 44 -2.25 4.44 -5.55
N LEU A 45 -1.94 4.46 -6.85
CA LEU A 45 -1.22 3.39 -7.54
C LEU A 45 0.23 3.26 -7.05
N ILE A 46 0.89 4.36 -6.64
CA ILE A 46 2.25 4.32 -6.08
C ILE A 46 2.26 3.51 -4.79
N GLN A 47 1.37 3.84 -3.85
CA GLN A 47 1.30 3.13 -2.58
C GLN A 47 0.94 1.65 -2.80
N CYS A 48 0.00 1.37 -3.69
CA CYS A 48 -0.42 0.01 -4.00
C CYS A 48 0.67 -0.80 -4.71
N ASN A 49 1.39 -0.17 -5.64
CA ASN A 49 2.52 -0.78 -6.32
C ASN A 49 3.69 -0.98 -5.36
N PHE A 50 3.95 -0.05 -4.45
CA PHE A 50 4.97 -0.18 -3.42
C PHE A 50 4.70 -1.38 -2.51
N PHE A 51 3.47 -1.55 -2.01
CA PHE A 51 3.10 -2.74 -1.23
C PHE A 51 3.22 -4.04 -2.05
N ARG A 52 2.79 -4.03 -3.32
CA ARG A 52 2.93 -5.19 -4.21
C ARG A 52 4.40 -5.53 -4.50
N LEU A 53 5.24 -4.53 -4.74
CA LEU A 53 6.67 -4.66 -4.98
C LEU A 53 7.41 -5.18 -3.74
N LEU A 54 7.06 -4.69 -2.54
CA LEU A 54 7.63 -5.18 -1.28
C LEU A 54 7.29 -6.66 -1.06
N ILE A 55 6.03 -7.04 -1.27
CA ILE A 55 5.62 -8.44 -1.10
C ILE A 55 6.30 -9.34 -2.14
N GLN A 56 6.40 -8.89 -3.40
CA GLN A 56 7.14 -9.61 -4.45
C GLN A 56 8.64 -9.73 -4.15
N ALA A 57 9.21 -8.76 -3.44
CA ALA A 57 10.58 -8.80 -2.95
C ALA A 57 10.78 -9.73 -1.73
N GLY A 58 9.71 -10.42 -1.29
CA GLY A 58 9.77 -11.39 -0.19
C GLY A 58 9.68 -10.79 1.21
N TYR A 59 9.16 -9.55 1.34
CA TYR A 59 8.93 -8.96 2.65
C TYR A 59 7.83 -9.69 3.40
N ASP A 60 8.08 -9.93 4.69
CA ASP A 60 7.11 -10.52 5.61
C ASP A 60 5.94 -9.56 5.85
N VAL A 61 4.74 -9.96 5.42
CA VAL A 61 3.49 -9.19 5.60
C VAL A 61 3.07 -9.02 7.06
N ASN A 62 3.71 -9.77 7.97
CA ASN A 62 3.43 -9.78 9.41
C ASN A 62 4.50 -9.07 10.24
N ILE A 63 5.42 -8.36 9.60
CA ILE A 63 6.48 -7.62 10.30
C ILE A 63 5.86 -6.66 11.33
N LYS A 64 6.48 -6.56 12.50
CA LYS A 64 6.06 -5.63 13.55
C LYS A 64 7.03 -4.46 13.65
N ASP A 65 6.48 -3.26 13.80
CA ASP A 65 7.26 -2.08 14.17
C ASP A 65 7.60 -2.05 15.68
N TYR A 66 8.14 -0.92 16.14
CA TYR A 66 8.49 -0.72 17.54
C TYR A 66 7.30 -0.75 18.49
N ASP A 67 6.07 -0.46 18.04
CA ASP A 67 4.85 -0.51 18.85
C ASP A 67 4.08 -1.83 18.68
N GLY A 68 4.66 -2.75 17.89
CA GLY A 68 4.05 -4.04 17.60
C GLY A 68 3.01 -3.99 16.49
N TRP A 69 2.90 -2.87 15.77
CA TRP A 69 1.97 -2.71 14.67
C TRP A 69 2.46 -3.52 13.47
N THR A 70 1.52 -4.25 12.87
CA THR A 70 1.73 -4.87 11.56
C THR A 70 1.32 -3.91 10.45
N PRO A 71 1.74 -4.14 9.19
CA PRO A 71 1.23 -3.39 8.05
C PRO A 71 -0.30 -3.30 8.00
N LEU A 72 -1.00 -4.35 8.46
CA LEU A 72 -2.46 -4.36 8.51
C LEU A 72 -3.02 -3.41 9.58
N HIS A 73 -2.37 -3.25 10.73
CA HIS A 73 -2.76 -2.23 11.73
C HIS A 73 -2.69 -0.84 11.12
N ALA A 74 -1.58 -0.52 10.44
CA ALA A 74 -1.41 0.78 9.81
C ALA A 74 -2.46 1.01 8.70
N ALA A 75 -2.68 0.02 7.83
CA ALA A 75 -3.66 0.14 6.75
C ALA A 75 -5.09 0.30 7.28
N ALA A 76 -5.48 -0.46 8.31
CA ALA A 76 -6.78 -0.38 8.94
C ALA A 76 -6.99 0.97 9.65
N HIS A 77 -5.99 1.42 10.41
CA HIS A 77 -6.06 2.68 11.16
C HIS A 77 -6.21 3.91 10.27
N TRP A 78 -5.55 3.91 9.11
CA TRP A 78 -5.60 5.02 8.14
C TRP A 78 -6.66 4.84 7.04
N GLY A 79 -7.58 3.87 7.19
CA GLY A 79 -8.66 3.63 6.24
C GLY A 79 -8.21 3.27 4.81
N LYS A 80 -7.04 2.63 4.65
CA LYS A 80 -6.45 2.32 3.34
C LYS A 80 -6.97 0.98 2.81
N GLU A 81 -8.18 0.98 2.25
CA GLU A 81 -8.87 -0.21 1.72
C GLU A 81 -8.00 -1.09 0.83
N GLU A 82 -7.37 -0.51 -0.19
CA GLU A 82 -6.58 -1.28 -1.15
C GLU A 82 -5.31 -1.87 -0.52
N ALA A 83 -4.70 -1.19 0.46
CA ALA A 83 -3.59 -1.75 1.22
C ALA A 83 -4.05 -2.93 2.09
N CYS A 84 -5.20 -2.82 2.77
CA CYS A 84 -5.82 -3.92 3.51
C CYS A 84 -6.08 -5.13 2.59
N ARG A 85 -6.65 -4.89 1.41
CA ARG A 85 -6.92 -5.95 0.43
C ARG A 85 -5.64 -6.67 0.01
N ILE A 86 -4.61 -5.93 -0.38
CA ILE A 86 -3.31 -6.50 -0.81
C ILE A 86 -2.71 -7.36 0.31
N LEU A 87 -2.73 -6.88 1.56
CA LEU A 87 -2.18 -7.62 2.69
C LEU A 87 -2.97 -8.91 2.98
N VAL A 88 -4.29 -8.85 2.92
CA VAL A 88 -5.16 -10.02 3.17
C VAL A 88 -5.04 -11.05 2.05
N ASP A 89 -4.98 -10.62 0.79
CA ASP A 89 -4.76 -11.48 -0.38
C ASP A 89 -3.43 -12.24 -0.29
N ASN A 90 -2.43 -11.65 0.39
CA ASN A 90 -1.15 -12.28 0.70
C ASN A 90 -1.12 -13.02 2.05
N LEU A 91 -2.30 -13.38 2.57
CA LEU A 91 -2.50 -14.25 3.73
C LEU A 91 -1.86 -13.72 5.03
N CYS A 92 -1.77 -12.40 5.22
CA CYS A 92 -1.35 -11.81 6.49
C CYS A 92 -2.17 -12.34 7.68
N ASP A 93 -1.56 -12.36 8.85
CA ASP A 93 -2.19 -12.77 10.09
C ASP A 93 -2.99 -11.61 10.68
N MET A 94 -4.30 -11.68 10.51
CA MET A 94 -5.25 -10.66 10.95
C MET A 94 -5.52 -10.68 12.46
N GLU A 95 -5.05 -11.71 13.17
CA GLU A 95 -5.25 -11.89 14.62
C GLU A 95 -4.05 -11.38 15.44
N MET A 96 -2.99 -10.90 14.78
CA MET A 96 -1.83 -10.35 15.47
C MET A 96 -2.22 -9.12 16.27
N VAL A 97 -1.72 -9.05 17.50
CA VAL A 97 -1.93 -7.90 18.39
C VAL A 97 -0.67 -7.03 18.50
N ASN A 98 -0.87 -5.72 18.62
CA ASN A 98 0.18 -4.77 18.97
C ASN A 98 0.59 -4.91 20.46
N LYS A 99 1.53 -4.07 20.94
CA LYS A 99 2.01 -4.12 22.34
C LYS A 99 0.93 -3.78 23.38
N VAL A 100 -0.14 -3.12 22.98
CA VAL A 100 -1.29 -2.76 23.83
C VAL A 100 -2.35 -3.88 23.82
N GLY A 101 -2.18 -4.92 23.01
CA GLY A 101 -3.10 -6.04 22.91
C GLY A 101 -4.26 -5.81 21.94
N GLN A 102 -4.14 -4.83 21.03
CA GLN A 102 -5.16 -4.52 20.03
C GLN A 102 -4.83 -5.21 18.71
N THR A 103 -5.84 -5.74 18.04
CA THR A 103 -5.77 -6.23 16.65
C THR A 103 -5.93 -5.09 15.64
N ALA A 104 -5.75 -5.39 14.36
CA ALA A 104 -6.03 -4.42 13.30
C ALA A 104 -7.49 -3.95 13.27
N PHE A 105 -8.44 -4.78 13.70
CA PHE A 105 -9.87 -4.42 13.81
C PHE A 105 -10.13 -3.42 14.93
N ASP A 106 -9.42 -3.56 16.06
CA ASP A 106 -9.60 -2.71 17.23
C ASP A 106 -9.10 -1.27 17.01
N VAL A 107 -8.18 -1.07 16.06
CA VAL A 107 -7.62 0.23 15.69
C VAL A 107 -8.15 0.76 14.36
N ALA A 108 -9.04 0.02 13.71
CA ALA A 108 -9.55 0.32 12.38
C ALA A 108 -10.39 1.60 12.38
N ASP A 109 -10.33 2.34 11.27
CA ASP A 109 -11.31 3.36 10.97
C ASP A 109 -12.74 2.75 10.89
N GLU A 110 -13.76 3.49 11.32
CA GLU A 110 -15.13 3.00 11.35
C GLU A 110 -15.64 2.63 9.95
N ASP A 111 -15.20 3.37 8.92
CA ASP A 111 -15.64 3.18 7.54
C ASP A 111 -15.06 1.90 6.92
N ILE A 112 -13.88 1.45 7.37
CA ILE A 112 -13.21 0.26 6.83
C ILE A 112 -13.53 -1.03 7.60
N LEU A 113 -14.12 -0.94 8.81
CA LEU A 113 -14.35 -2.11 9.66
C LEU A 113 -15.19 -3.18 8.97
N GLY A 114 -16.31 -2.79 8.34
CA GLY A 114 -17.16 -3.72 7.60
C GLY A 114 -16.44 -4.37 6.42
N TYR A 115 -15.57 -3.62 5.73
CA TYR A 115 -14.75 -4.13 4.64
C TYR A 115 -13.71 -5.14 5.13
N LEU A 116 -13.04 -4.88 6.25
CA LEU A 116 -12.08 -5.80 6.86
C LEU A 116 -12.74 -7.13 7.28
N GLU A 117 -13.96 -7.10 7.80
CA GLU A 117 -14.70 -8.32 8.14
C GLU A 117 -15.00 -9.17 6.89
N GLU A 118 -15.34 -8.54 5.77
CA GLU A 118 -15.53 -9.25 4.51
C GLU A 118 -14.23 -9.88 4.01
N LEU A 119 -13.11 -9.16 4.11
CA LEU A 119 -11.79 -9.65 3.75
C LEU A 119 -11.38 -10.85 4.61
N GLN A 120 -11.60 -10.81 5.93
CA GLN A 120 -11.31 -11.91 6.84
C GLN A 120 -12.10 -13.18 6.49
N LYS A 121 -13.40 -13.03 6.17
CA LYS A 121 -14.23 -14.15 5.70
C LYS A 121 -13.67 -14.78 4.42
N LYS A 122 -13.25 -13.96 3.46
CA LYS A 122 -12.63 -14.43 2.21
C LYS A 122 -11.31 -15.16 2.48
N GLN A 123 -10.44 -14.61 3.32
CA GLN A 123 -9.17 -15.24 3.67
C GLN A 123 -9.36 -16.61 4.35
N ASN A 124 -10.33 -16.70 5.27
CA ASN A 124 -10.68 -17.95 5.96
C ASN A 124 -11.21 -19.01 5.00
N LEU A 125 -12.04 -18.61 4.02
CA LEU A 125 -12.50 -19.51 2.97
C LEU A 125 -11.36 -20.03 2.10
N VAL A 126 -10.43 -19.15 1.69
CA VAL A 126 -9.23 -19.53 0.92
C VAL A 126 -8.37 -20.52 1.71
N ARG A 127 -8.13 -20.26 3.00
CA ARG A 127 -7.40 -21.18 3.89
C ARG A 127 -8.11 -22.53 4.02
N LEU A 128 -9.45 -22.56 4.09
CA LEU A 128 -10.23 -23.79 4.16
C LEU A 128 -10.14 -24.60 2.86
N ILE A 129 -10.30 -23.94 1.71
CA ILE A 129 -10.19 -24.58 0.39
C ILE A 129 -8.77 -25.13 0.20
N ALA A 130 -7.74 -24.34 0.50
CA ALA A 130 -6.34 -24.77 0.39
C ALA A 130 -6.06 -26.02 1.26
N LYS A 131 -6.61 -26.08 2.48
CA LYS A 131 -6.52 -27.27 3.34
C LYS A 131 -7.24 -28.48 2.73
N ASN A 132 -8.40 -28.28 2.10
CA ASN A 132 -9.18 -29.36 1.51
C ASN A 132 -8.63 -29.87 0.17
N CYS A 133 -7.85 -29.06 -0.56
CA CYS A 133 -7.22 -29.47 -1.83
C CYS A 133 -5.87 -30.19 -1.64
N LEU A 134 -5.32 -30.23 -0.42
CA LEU A 134 -4.07 -30.91 -0.09
C LEU A 134 -4.26 -32.36 0.41
N TYR A 135 -5.48 -32.91 0.32
CA TYR A 135 -5.84 -34.29 0.60
C TYR A 135 -6.58 -34.89 -0.61
#